data_AF-A0A645GHV9-F1
#
_entry.id   AF-A0A645GHV9-F1
#
_cell.length_a   1.000
_cell.length_b   1.000
_cell.length_c   1.000
_cell.angle_alpha   90.00
_cell.angle_beta   90.00
_cell.angle_gamma   90.00
#
_symmetry.space_group_name_H-M   'P 1'
#
loop_
_entity.id
_entity.type
_entity.pdbx_description
1 polymer ?
#
loop_
_entity_poly.entity_id
_entity_poly.type
_entity_poly.pdbx_seq_one_letter_code
_entity_poly.pdbx_strand_id
1 'polypeptide(L)'
;MNNFYKPGPATPDNQIAYRIVSIGVRTTEYVTGSDGKPNVWKPMEHVWGRFYIAGNVVDRNNEVTRDNWTKGVYEQINIKGNDLTFTEQAKKDIRLSAPLEADIVTTHSAQEAYELVLAQAGCSRLRDEIDTRIVEEVRNGTATYSGSRSADAPDYPGLIDSQDDVKPKGAGSAWPALSSGKAGSISLIDSDGDGIPDKWERSQGLSPSDKSDGNGTRLSKEGYTNLEVWLHSLARENHPNYN
;
A
#
# COMPACT_ATOMS: atom_id res chain seq x y z
N MET A 1 7.47 0.45 13.31
CA MET A 1 7.57 -0.38 12.10
C MET A 1 8.59 0.21 11.16
N ASN A 2 9.33 -0.62 10.44
CA ASN A 2 10.36 -0.20 9.48
C ASN A 2 9.75 -0.15 8.08
N ASN A 3 10.16 0.81 7.25
CA ASN A 3 9.63 0.98 5.88
C ASN A 3 10.76 1.04 4.86
N PHE A 4 10.47 0.60 3.64
CA PHE A 4 11.33 0.75 2.47
C PHE A 4 10.75 1.83 1.56
N TYR A 5 11.47 2.95 1.43
CA TYR A 5 11.08 4.06 0.57
C TYR A 5 11.79 3.93 -0.77
N LYS A 6 11.03 3.83 -1.86
CA LYS A 6 11.57 3.82 -3.23
C LYS A 6 10.93 4.96 -4.01
N PRO A 7 11.68 5.98 -4.45
CA PRO A 7 11.12 7.04 -5.28
C PRO A 7 10.68 6.47 -6.63
N GLY A 8 9.50 6.90 -7.08
CA GLY A 8 8.99 6.59 -8.40
C GLY A 8 9.71 7.38 -9.50
N PRO A 9 9.51 6.99 -10.77
CA PRO A 9 10.20 7.58 -11.91
C PRO A 9 9.86 9.07 -12.14
N ALA A 10 8.75 9.57 -11.61
CA ALA A 10 8.38 10.99 -11.63
C ALA A 10 9.20 11.88 -10.67
N THR A 11 9.87 11.30 -9.67
CA THR A 11 10.63 12.05 -8.66
C THR A 11 11.95 11.37 -8.31
N PRO A 12 12.84 11.09 -9.29
CA PRO A 12 13.99 10.23 -9.05
C PRO A 12 15.07 10.89 -8.17
N ASP A 13 15.29 12.20 -8.31
CA ASP A 13 16.53 12.85 -7.83
C ASP A 13 16.31 14.20 -7.10
N ASN A 14 15.15 14.43 -6.50
CA ASN A 14 14.90 15.67 -5.74
C ASN A 14 14.78 15.40 -4.22
N GLN A 15 14.61 16.46 -3.43
CA GLN A 15 14.50 16.34 -1.96
C GLN A 15 13.35 15.42 -1.50
N ILE A 16 12.31 15.28 -2.33
CA ILE A 16 11.17 14.40 -2.05
C ILE A 16 11.59 12.93 -2.14
N ALA A 17 12.53 12.60 -3.04
CA ALA A 17 12.99 11.23 -3.30
C ALA A 17 13.60 10.54 -2.06
N TYR A 18 14.04 11.32 -1.07
CA TYR A 18 14.71 10.82 0.12
C TYR A 18 14.14 11.36 1.44
N ARG A 19 12.89 11.86 1.40
CA ARG A 19 12.13 12.26 2.58
C ARG A 19 11.45 11.05 3.22
N ILE A 20 11.72 10.81 4.51
CA ILE A 20 10.93 9.83 5.31
C ILE A 20 9.65 10.51 5.77
N VAL A 21 9.75 11.69 6.37
CA VAL A 21 8.60 12.52 6.76
C VAL A 21 9.01 13.98 6.89
N SER A 22 8.12 14.90 6.52
CA SER A 22 8.23 16.32 6.85
C SER A 22 7.19 16.65 7.89
N ILE A 23 7.60 16.72 9.15
CA ILE A 23 6.70 16.98 10.28
C ILE A 23 6.36 18.47 10.29
N GLY A 24 5.09 18.78 10.51
CA GLY A 24 4.64 20.15 10.70
C GLY A 24 3.69 20.30 11.87
N VAL A 25 3.34 21.55 12.15
CA VAL A 25 2.39 21.97 13.18
C VAL A 25 1.19 22.65 12.55
N ARG A 26 0.12 22.84 13.32
CA ARG A 26 -0.90 23.81 12.96
C ARG A 26 -0.32 25.21 13.18
N THR A 27 -0.22 26.00 12.11
CA THR A 27 0.26 27.38 12.16
C THR A 27 -0.81 28.31 12.75
N THR A 28 -0.40 29.48 13.23
CA THR A 28 -1.29 30.54 13.69
C THR A 28 -2.26 30.95 12.59
N GLU A 29 -1.78 31.03 11.34
CA GLU A 29 -2.63 31.28 10.17
C GLU A 29 -3.69 30.19 10.00
N TYR A 30 -3.31 28.91 10.08
CA TYR A 30 -4.24 27.79 9.91
C TYR A 30 -5.34 27.77 10.98
N VAL A 31 -5.01 28.11 12.23
CA VAL A 31 -5.96 28.06 13.35
C VAL A 31 -6.76 29.35 13.55
N THR A 32 -6.50 30.39 12.76
CA THR A 32 -7.15 31.70 12.88
C THR A 32 -7.93 31.99 11.60
N GLY A 33 -9.24 32.17 11.72
CA GLY A 33 -10.11 32.52 10.60
C GLY A 33 -9.78 33.89 10.01
N SER A 34 -10.34 34.17 8.83
CA SER A 34 -10.23 35.49 8.18
C SER A 34 -10.83 36.63 9.00
N ASP A 35 -11.71 36.32 9.96
CA ASP A 35 -12.29 37.25 10.93
C ASP A 35 -11.41 37.46 12.18
N GLY A 36 -10.21 36.87 12.22
CA GLY A 36 -9.28 36.93 13.34
C GLY A 36 -9.65 36.03 14.52
N LYS A 37 -10.72 35.24 14.43
CA LYS A 37 -11.13 34.35 15.52
C LYS A 37 -10.49 32.97 15.43
N PRO A 38 -10.18 32.32 16.56
CA PRO A 38 -9.67 30.96 16.55
C PRO A 38 -10.72 29.97 16.04
N ASN A 39 -10.30 29.01 15.22
CA ASN A 39 -11.13 27.87 14.83
C ASN A 39 -10.95 26.68 15.81
N VAL A 40 -11.65 25.58 15.53
CA VAL A 40 -11.66 24.39 16.39
C VAL A 40 -10.27 23.74 16.59
N TRP A 41 -9.29 24.04 15.73
CA TRP A 41 -7.94 23.51 15.79
C TRP A 41 -6.98 24.37 16.61
N LYS A 42 -7.41 25.53 17.15
CA LYS A 42 -6.57 26.39 18.01
C LYS A 42 -5.86 25.65 19.15
N PRO A 43 -6.46 24.65 19.83
CA PRO A 43 -5.75 23.88 20.85
C PRO A 43 -4.50 23.13 20.34
N MET A 44 -4.37 22.92 19.03
CA MET A 44 -3.24 22.24 18.38
C MET A 44 -2.25 23.20 17.73
N GLU A 45 -2.40 24.51 17.94
CA GLU A 45 -1.44 25.51 17.47
C GLU A 45 -0.04 25.20 18.01
N HIS A 46 0.93 25.08 17.08
CA HIS A 46 2.34 24.82 17.39
C HIS A 46 2.60 23.54 18.21
N VAL A 47 1.61 22.65 18.33
CA VAL A 47 1.79 21.35 18.98
C VAL A 47 2.50 20.41 18.02
N TRP A 48 3.72 20.04 18.36
CA TRP A 48 4.49 19.05 17.62
C TRP A 48 4.10 17.62 18.02
N GLY A 49 3.91 16.75 17.03
CA GLY A 49 3.77 15.31 17.26
C GLY A 49 5.08 14.68 17.75
N ARG A 50 4.97 13.52 18.43
CA ARG A 50 6.12 12.73 18.90
C ARG A 50 6.17 11.41 18.16
N PHE A 51 7.35 11.02 17.69
CA PHE A 51 7.52 9.90 16.77
C PHE A 51 8.70 9.03 17.17
N TYR A 52 8.58 7.72 16.94
CA TYR A 52 9.71 6.80 16.91
C TYR A 52 9.97 6.41 15.46
N ILE A 53 11.13 6.83 14.93
CA ILE A 53 11.54 6.58 13.54
C ILE A 53 12.91 5.91 13.58
N ALA A 54 12.99 4.67 13.13
CA ALA A 54 14.21 3.90 13.06
C ALA A 54 14.07 2.78 12.02
N GLY A 55 15.21 2.29 11.52
CA GLY A 55 15.26 1.09 10.67
C GLY A 55 14.65 1.24 9.27
N ASN A 56 14.31 2.47 8.84
CA ASN A 56 13.82 2.70 7.48
C ASN A 56 14.98 2.69 6.49
N VAL A 57 14.72 2.13 5.32
CA VAL A 57 15.64 2.12 4.18
C VAL A 57 15.10 3.03 3.10
N VAL A 58 15.97 3.84 2.51
CA VAL A 58 15.66 4.68 1.35
C VAL A 58 16.50 4.19 0.18
N ASP A 59 15.82 3.70 -0.86
CA ASP A 59 16.44 3.20 -2.08
C ASP A 59 17.41 4.22 -2.66
N ARG A 60 18.62 3.76 -3.00
CA ARG A 60 19.71 4.58 -3.56
C ARG A 60 20.17 5.75 -2.68
N ASN A 61 19.73 5.85 -1.42
CA ASN A 61 20.19 6.87 -0.48
C ASN A 61 20.68 6.27 0.85
N ASN A 62 21.97 5.93 0.85
CA ASN A 62 22.64 5.34 2.03
C ASN A 62 22.78 6.32 3.19
N GLU A 63 22.83 7.63 2.93
CA GLU A 63 22.93 8.64 3.99
C GLU A 63 21.64 8.67 4.83
N VAL A 64 20.48 8.73 4.17
CA VAL A 64 19.18 8.70 4.87
C VAL A 64 18.92 7.35 5.51
N THR A 65 19.31 6.25 4.84
CA THR A 65 19.19 4.89 5.42
C THR A 65 19.98 4.75 6.73
N ARG A 66 21.18 5.36 6.80
CA ARG A 66 22.01 5.34 8.02
C ARG A 66 21.56 6.34 9.07
N ASP A 67 21.02 7.49 8.66
CA ASP A 67 20.55 8.55 9.56
C ASP A 67 19.15 9.02 9.18
N ASN A 68 18.15 8.22 9.57
CA ASN A 68 16.74 8.53 9.32
C ASN A 68 16.34 9.89 9.90
N TRP A 69 16.81 10.23 11.10
CA TRP A 69 16.36 11.43 11.82
C TRP A 69 16.94 12.70 11.24
N THR A 70 18.26 12.80 11.06
CA THR A 70 18.85 14.05 10.57
C THR A 70 18.47 14.28 9.12
N LYS A 71 18.71 13.29 8.25
CA LYS A 71 18.58 13.45 6.80
C LYS A 71 17.15 13.25 6.31
N GLY A 72 16.45 12.26 6.86
CA GLY A 72 15.10 11.89 6.43
C GLY A 72 13.96 12.63 7.13
N VAL A 73 14.24 13.34 8.24
CA VAL A 73 13.23 14.06 9.04
C VAL A 73 13.60 15.52 9.27
N TYR A 74 14.66 15.82 10.03
CA TYR A 74 14.95 17.19 10.46
C TYR A 74 15.28 18.13 9.27
N GLU A 75 16.12 17.67 8.33
CA GLU A 75 16.45 18.43 7.10
C GLU A 75 15.24 18.55 6.13
N GLN A 76 14.15 17.84 6.41
CA GLN A 76 12.91 17.87 5.62
C GLN A 76 11.86 18.84 6.16
N ILE A 77 12.09 19.44 7.33
CA ILE A 77 11.13 20.34 7.97
C ILE A 77 11.24 21.75 7.38
N ASN A 78 10.13 22.24 6.82
CA ASN A 78 10.02 23.63 6.40
C ASN A 78 9.82 24.54 7.63
N ILE A 79 10.91 25.10 8.16
CA ILE A 79 10.88 25.93 9.37
C ILE A 79 9.93 27.13 9.22
N LYS A 80 9.93 27.79 8.05
CA LYS A 80 9.05 28.94 7.78
C LYS A 80 7.58 28.53 7.71
N GLY A 81 7.30 27.37 7.15
CA GLY A 81 5.95 26.79 7.12
C GLY A 81 5.43 26.30 8.47
N ASN A 82 6.24 26.42 9.53
CA ASN A 82 5.92 25.99 10.89
C ASN A 82 6.07 27.13 11.91
N ASP A 83 5.83 28.38 11.48
CA ASP A 83 5.91 29.59 12.30
C ASP A 83 7.24 29.74 13.08
N LEU A 84 8.32 29.21 12.50
CA LEU A 84 9.65 29.21 13.12
C LEU A 84 9.73 28.48 14.47
N THR A 85 8.75 27.61 14.77
CA THR A 85 8.67 26.90 16.06
C THR A 85 9.56 25.65 16.13
N PHE A 86 10.19 25.26 15.01
CA PHE A 86 11.15 24.16 14.99
C PHE A 86 12.51 24.59 15.57
N THR A 87 12.62 24.50 16.90
CA THR A 87 13.82 24.83 17.67
C THR A 87 14.67 23.57 17.95
N GLU A 88 15.90 23.75 18.45
CA GLU A 88 16.72 22.62 18.94
C GLU A 88 16.06 21.84 20.09
N GLN A 89 15.17 22.49 20.86
CA GLN A 89 14.38 21.82 21.88
C GLN A 89 13.27 20.98 21.23
N ALA A 90 12.52 21.56 20.29
CA ALA A 90 11.50 20.82 19.54
C ALA A 90 12.09 19.59 18.84
N LYS A 91 13.28 19.72 18.24
CA LYS A 91 14.03 18.62 17.62
C LYS A 91 14.21 17.41 18.57
N LYS A 92 14.48 17.66 19.85
CA LYS A 92 14.60 16.63 20.89
C LYS A 92 13.23 16.08 21.30
N ASP A 93 12.26 16.97 21.52
CA ASP A 93 10.94 16.61 22.07
C ASP A 93 10.11 15.74 21.13
N ILE A 94 10.23 15.96 19.82
CA ILE A 94 9.52 15.17 18.80
C ILE A 94 10.05 13.75 18.66
N ARG A 95 11.24 13.44 19.18
CA ARG A 95 11.86 12.12 19.05
C ARG A 95 11.60 11.28 20.29
N LEU A 96 10.86 10.19 20.09
CA LEU A 96 10.75 9.12 21.08
C LEU A 96 12.01 8.24 21.03
N SER A 97 12.48 7.80 22.19
CA SER A 97 13.61 6.87 22.33
C SER A 97 13.22 5.42 22.06
N ALA A 98 11.93 5.09 22.16
CA ALA A 98 11.36 3.76 21.96
C ALA A 98 10.04 3.85 21.18
N PRO A 99 9.64 2.78 20.46
CA PRO A 99 8.34 2.72 19.80
C PRO A 99 7.21 2.79 20.83
N LEU A 100 6.04 3.27 20.38
CA LEU A 100 4.81 3.15 21.16
C LEU A 100 4.46 1.66 21.31
N GLU A 101 3.85 1.31 22.43
CA GLU A 101 3.29 -0.03 22.62
C GLU A 101 2.22 -0.30 21.57
N ALA A 102 2.30 -1.49 20.98
CA ALA A 102 1.35 -2.01 20.02
C ALA A 102 1.07 -3.47 20.38
N ASP A 103 -0.09 -3.97 19.96
CA ASP A 103 -0.38 -5.40 20.07
C ASP A 103 0.62 -6.24 19.26
N ILE A 104 0.61 -7.55 19.51
CA ILE A 104 1.49 -8.50 18.84
C ILE A 104 1.20 -8.48 17.33
N VAL A 105 2.12 -7.90 16.58
CA VAL A 105 2.10 -7.88 15.12
C VAL A 105 3.38 -8.49 14.57
N THR A 106 3.26 -9.26 13.49
CA THR A 106 4.42 -9.75 12.76
C THR A 106 5.10 -8.56 12.08
N THR A 107 6.40 -8.40 12.32
CA THR A 107 7.19 -7.35 11.70
C THR A 107 8.36 -7.96 10.94
N HIS A 108 8.75 -7.28 9.86
CA HIS A 108 9.88 -7.67 9.02
C HIS A 108 10.89 -6.52 8.96
N SER A 109 12.10 -6.81 8.49
CA SER A 109 13.03 -5.75 8.10
C SER A 109 12.45 -4.93 6.93
N ALA A 110 12.89 -3.69 6.73
CA ALA A 110 12.43 -2.88 5.59
C ALA A 110 12.67 -3.58 4.24
N GLN A 111 13.85 -4.20 4.08
CA GLN A 111 14.23 -4.92 2.87
C GLN A 111 13.32 -6.14 2.62
N GLU A 112 13.08 -6.93 3.67
CA GLU A 112 12.21 -8.11 3.59
C GLU A 112 10.76 -7.71 3.33
N ALA A 113 10.27 -6.63 3.96
CA ALA A 113 8.94 -6.10 3.68
C ALA A 113 8.79 -5.70 2.20
N TYR A 114 9.81 -5.07 1.60
CA TYR A 114 9.81 -4.74 0.17
C TYR A 114 9.70 -6.00 -0.71
N GLU A 115 10.48 -7.04 -0.40
CA GLU A 115 10.46 -8.30 -1.15
C GLU A 115 9.13 -9.04 -1.00
N LEU A 116 8.59 -9.09 0.22
CA LEU A 116 7.29 -9.70 0.50
C LEU A 116 6.16 -8.95 -0.23
N VAL A 117 6.15 -7.62 -0.20
CA VAL A 117 5.17 -6.81 -0.93
C VAL A 117 5.29 -7.08 -2.43
N LEU A 118 6.49 -7.05 -3.00
CA LEU A 118 6.68 -7.37 -4.42
C LEU A 118 6.32 -8.80 -4.78
N ALA A 119 6.37 -9.76 -3.85
CA ALA A 119 6.00 -11.14 -4.10
C ALA A 119 4.50 -11.42 -3.90
N GLN A 120 3.85 -10.71 -2.97
CA GLN A 120 2.56 -11.13 -2.41
C GLN A 120 1.47 -10.06 -2.43
N ALA A 121 1.79 -8.79 -2.70
CA ALA A 121 0.76 -7.74 -2.73
C ALA A 121 -0.26 -8.00 -3.86
N GLY A 122 -1.52 -7.66 -3.56
CA GLY A 122 -2.68 -7.89 -4.42
C GLY A 122 -3.55 -9.05 -3.93
N CYS A 123 -4.80 -9.07 -4.39
CA CYS A 123 -5.74 -10.16 -4.14
C CYS A 123 -5.76 -11.15 -5.31
N SER A 124 -4.58 -11.57 -5.77
CA SER A 124 -4.44 -12.33 -7.02
C SER A 124 -3.91 -13.72 -6.74
N ARG A 125 -4.63 -14.76 -7.20
CA ARG A 125 -4.13 -16.15 -7.21
C ARG A 125 -2.99 -16.32 -8.21
N LEU A 126 -3.10 -15.65 -9.35
CA LEU A 126 -2.08 -15.56 -10.38
C LEU A 126 -2.01 -14.11 -10.82
N ARG A 127 -0.80 -13.60 -11.03
CA ARG A 127 -0.60 -12.26 -11.57
C ARG A 127 -0.94 -12.25 -13.04
N ASP A 128 -1.78 -11.31 -13.43
CA ASP A 128 -2.01 -11.01 -14.84
C ASP A 128 -0.88 -10.11 -15.39
N GLU A 129 -1.04 -9.65 -16.64
CA GLU A 129 -0.07 -8.77 -17.29
C GLU A 129 0.06 -7.40 -16.61
N ILE A 130 -1.00 -6.91 -15.97
CA ILE A 130 -1.01 -5.61 -15.27
C ILE A 130 -0.28 -5.76 -13.94
N ASP A 131 -0.60 -6.78 -13.15
CA ASP A 131 0.08 -7.09 -11.89
C ASP A 131 1.58 -7.28 -12.12
N THR A 132 1.92 -8.05 -13.17
CA THR A 132 3.31 -8.31 -13.55
C THR A 132 4.03 -7.01 -13.91
N ARG A 133 3.42 -6.18 -14.78
CA ARG A 133 3.98 -4.87 -15.17
C ARG A 133 4.24 -3.99 -13.95
N ILE A 134 3.26 -3.82 -13.05
CA ILE A 134 3.38 -2.95 -11.88
C ILE A 134 4.53 -3.42 -10.98
N VAL A 135 4.65 -4.73 -10.75
CA VAL A 135 5.73 -5.30 -9.93
C VAL A 135 7.09 -5.07 -10.55
N GLU A 136 7.23 -5.27 -11.86
CA GLU A 136 8.47 -5.04 -12.60
C GLU A 136 8.85 -3.56 -12.61
N GLU A 137 7.89 -2.67 -12.80
CA GLU A 137 8.07 -1.21 -12.75
C GLU A 137 8.54 -0.74 -11.38
N VAL A 138 7.93 -1.26 -10.29
CA VAL A 138 8.39 -0.95 -8.92
C VAL A 138 9.79 -1.54 -8.67
N ARG A 139 10.08 -2.74 -9.17
CA ARG A 139 11.41 -3.35 -9.03
C ARG A 139 12.49 -2.53 -9.72
N ASN A 140 12.22 -2.10 -10.95
CA ASN A 140 13.18 -1.41 -11.81
C ASN A 140 13.19 0.11 -11.61
N GLY A 141 12.19 0.67 -10.92
CA GLY A 141 12.02 2.12 -10.78
C GLY A 141 11.66 2.80 -12.11
N THR A 142 10.85 2.13 -12.94
CA THR A 142 10.45 2.58 -14.28
C THR A 142 8.94 2.79 -14.38
N ALA A 143 8.46 3.39 -15.46
CA ALA A 143 7.05 3.42 -15.81
C ALA A 143 6.87 3.26 -17.32
N THR A 144 5.89 2.45 -17.73
CA THR A 144 5.52 2.22 -19.14
C THR A 144 4.62 3.32 -19.67
N TYR A 145 3.76 3.89 -18.81
CA TYR A 145 2.72 4.84 -19.18
C TYR A 145 2.90 6.17 -18.45
N SER A 146 2.28 7.23 -18.97
CA SER A 146 2.31 8.60 -18.43
C SER A 146 1.00 9.28 -18.74
N GLY A 147 0.68 10.33 -17.97
CA GLY A 147 -0.51 11.14 -18.17
C GLY A 147 -0.57 11.76 -19.56
N SER A 148 -1.78 12.14 -20.00
CA SER A 148 -2.01 12.75 -21.31
C SER A 148 -2.78 14.06 -21.27
N ARG A 149 -3.31 14.49 -20.11
CA ARG A 149 -4.14 15.69 -19.99
C ARG A 149 -3.34 16.91 -19.57
N SER A 150 -2.42 16.77 -18.62
CA SER A 150 -1.62 17.91 -18.16
C SER A 150 -0.45 18.21 -19.13
N ALA A 151 -0.12 19.49 -19.29
CA ALA A 151 0.96 19.91 -20.20
C ALA A 151 2.34 19.42 -19.75
N ASP A 152 2.50 19.19 -18.45
CA ASP A 152 3.71 18.69 -17.80
C ASP A 152 3.72 17.17 -17.62
N ALA A 153 2.68 16.44 -18.07
CA ALA A 153 2.63 14.99 -17.94
C ALA A 153 3.86 14.25 -18.50
N PRO A 154 4.51 14.68 -19.60
CA PRO A 154 5.75 14.06 -20.08
C PRO A 154 6.92 14.12 -19.09
N ASP A 155 6.92 15.08 -18.15
CA ASP A 155 7.97 15.24 -17.15
C ASP A 155 7.75 14.35 -15.91
N TYR A 156 6.56 13.73 -15.79
CA TYR A 156 6.16 12.93 -14.63
C TYR A 156 5.70 11.52 -15.04
N PRO A 157 6.62 10.65 -15.51
CA PRO A 157 6.28 9.30 -15.92
C PRO A 157 5.63 8.50 -14.77
N GLY A 158 4.61 7.70 -15.11
CA GLY A 158 3.84 6.89 -14.16
C GLY A 158 2.69 7.63 -13.46
N LEU A 159 2.56 8.95 -13.62
CA LEU A 159 1.39 9.69 -13.11
C LEU A 159 0.27 9.65 -14.16
N ILE A 160 -0.73 8.82 -13.91
CA ILE A 160 -1.89 8.61 -14.79
C ILE A 160 -2.97 9.65 -14.48
N ASP A 161 -3.47 10.34 -15.51
CA ASP A 161 -4.53 11.36 -15.38
C ASP A 161 -5.80 11.05 -16.20
N SER A 162 -5.76 9.93 -16.95
CA SER A 162 -6.87 9.34 -17.68
C SER A 162 -6.77 7.81 -17.68
N GLN A 163 -7.90 7.13 -17.60
CA GLN A 163 -7.94 5.66 -17.75
C GLN A 163 -7.40 5.19 -19.11
N ASP A 164 -7.43 6.05 -20.14
CA ASP A 164 -6.92 5.74 -21.47
C ASP A 164 -5.39 5.79 -21.57
N ASP A 165 -4.69 6.38 -20.59
CA ASP A 165 -3.22 6.52 -20.61
C ASP A 165 -2.53 5.15 -20.54
N VAL A 166 -3.18 4.18 -19.89
CA VAL A 166 -2.66 2.82 -19.73
C VAL A 166 -3.12 1.87 -20.84
N LYS A 167 -3.72 2.41 -21.91
CA LYS A 167 -4.14 1.62 -23.07
C LYS A 167 -2.95 1.18 -23.90
N PRO A 168 -2.69 -0.13 -24.04
CA PRO A 168 -1.62 -0.60 -24.92
C PRO A 168 -1.82 -0.12 -26.35
N LYS A 169 -0.71 0.16 -27.05
CA LYS A 169 -0.75 0.62 -28.44
C LYS A 169 -1.48 -0.40 -29.32
N GLY A 170 -2.53 0.04 -30.00
CA GLY A 170 -3.35 -0.81 -30.86
C GLY A 170 -4.45 -1.60 -30.14
N ALA A 171 -4.54 -1.51 -28.80
CA ALA A 171 -5.66 -2.08 -28.07
C ALA A 171 -6.92 -1.21 -28.20
N GLY A 172 -8.09 -1.84 -28.22
CA GLY A 172 -9.38 -1.14 -28.22
C GLY A 172 -9.79 -0.60 -26.84
N SER A 173 -9.16 -1.08 -25.77
CA SER A 173 -9.48 -0.74 -24.38
C SER A 173 -8.21 -0.74 -23.52
N ALA A 174 -8.21 0.08 -22.46
CA ALA A 174 -7.20 0.07 -21.41
C ALA A 174 -7.31 -1.14 -20.47
N TRP A 175 -8.48 -1.79 -20.48
CA TRP A 175 -8.75 -2.99 -19.70
C TRP A 175 -8.45 -4.24 -20.51
N PRO A 176 -7.73 -5.21 -19.92
CA PRO A 176 -7.46 -6.47 -20.59
C PRO A 176 -8.78 -7.22 -20.78
N ALA A 177 -8.87 -7.96 -21.87
CA ALA A 177 -9.98 -8.90 -22.05
C ALA A 177 -9.80 -10.03 -21.03
N LEU A 178 -10.71 -10.10 -20.06
CA LEU A 178 -10.71 -11.19 -19.09
C LEU A 178 -11.01 -12.50 -19.82
N SER A 179 -10.09 -13.44 -19.72
CA SER A 179 -10.27 -14.81 -20.20
C SER A 179 -9.89 -15.76 -19.08
N SER A 180 -10.45 -16.96 -19.10
CA SER A 180 -10.09 -18.03 -18.16
C SER A 180 -8.68 -18.62 -18.38
N GLY A 181 -7.80 -17.95 -19.14
CA GLY A 181 -6.51 -18.47 -19.59
C GLY A 181 -5.57 -18.91 -18.46
N LYS A 182 -4.70 -19.90 -18.75
CA LYS A 182 -3.57 -20.51 -17.97
C LYS A 182 -3.73 -20.78 -16.46
N ALA A 183 -4.77 -20.31 -15.79
CA ALA A 183 -5.27 -20.85 -14.53
C ALA A 183 -5.85 -22.22 -14.87
N GLY A 184 -4.96 -23.20 -15.06
CA GLY A 184 -5.30 -24.53 -15.55
C GLY A 184 -6.54 -25.04 -14.85
N SER A 185 -7.52 -25.45 -15.65
CA SER A 185 -8.80 -26.05 -15.30
C SER A 185 -8.86 -26.68 -13.90
N ILE A 186 -8.96 -25.87 -12.85
CA ILE A 186 -9.84 -26.25 -11.77
C ILE A 186 -11.18 -26.35 -12.48
N SER A 187 -11.78 -27.52 -12.40
CA SER A 187 -13.16 -27.73 -12.82
C SER A 187 -14.02 -26.82 -11.93
N LEU A 188 -14.09 -25.53 -12.28
CA LEU A 188 -14.91 -24.47 -11.67
C LEU A 188 -16.37 -24.63 -12.11
N ILE A 189 -16.76 -25.86 -12.48
CA ILE A 189 -18.16 -26.19 -12.64
C ILE A 189 -18.76 -26.05 -11.24
N ASP A 190 -19.73 -25.17 -11.15
CA ASP A 190 -20.56 -24.88 -9.98
C ASP A 190 -21.99 -25.09 -10.50
N SER A 191 -22.53 -26.27 -10.22
CA SER A 191 -23.77 -26.74 -10.84
C SER A 191 -25.03 -26.11 -10.25
N ASP A 192 -24.98 -25.63 -9.00
CA ASP A 192 -26.11 -25.00 -8.31
C ASP A 192 -25.95 -23.47 -8.11
N GLY A 193 -24.77 -22.94 -8.46
CA GLY A 193 -24.48 -21.51 -8.54
C GLY A 193 -24.33 -20.87 -7.16
N ASP A 194 -23.79 -21.60 -6.19
CA ASP A 194 -23.53 -21.10 -4.83
C ASP A 194 -22.15 -20.44 -4.67
N GLY A 195 -21.30 -20.53 -5.71
CA GLY A 195 -19.95 -19.98 -5.74
C GLY A 195 -18.83 -20.97 -5.38
N ILE A 196 -19.16 -22.23 -5.12
CA ILE A 196 -18.23 -23.29 -4.75
C ILE A 196 -18.14 -24.33 -5.88
N PRO A 197 -16.93 -24.75 -6.31
CA PRO A 197 -16.82 -25.77 -7.34
C PRO A 197 -17.26 -27.16 -6.85
N ASP A 198 -18.06 -27.83 -7.68
CA ASP A 198 -18.52 -29.21 -7.59
C ASP A 198 -17.48 -30.19 -7.01
N LYS A 199 -16.24 -30.10 -7.51
CA LYS A 199 -15.15 -30.99 -7.13
C LYS A 199 -14.70 -30.73 -5.69
N TRP A 200 -14.64 -29.47 -5.30
CA TRP A 200 -14.27 -29.07 -3.95
C TRP A 200 -15.35 -29.46 -2.96
N GLU A 201 -16.62 -29.20 -3.29
CA GLU A 201 -17.77 -29.60 -2.49
C GLU A 201 -17.75 -31.09 -2.17
N ARG A 202 -17.61 -31.95 -3.20
CA ARG A 202 -17.50 -33.41 -3.02
C ARG A 202 -16.32 -33.80 -2.12
N SER A 203 -15.19 -33.07 -2.19
CA SER A 203 -14.03 -33.34 -1.33
C SER A 203 -14.27 -32.97 0.14
N GLN A 204 -15.18 -32.00 0.39
CA GLN A 204 -15.56 -31.56 1.73
C GLN A 204 -16.84 -32.24 2.24
N GLY A 205 -17.50 -33.05 1.41
CA GLY A 205 -18.77 -33.74 1.70
C GLY A 205 -20.01 -32.85 1.56
N LEU A 206 -19.93 -31.77 0.78
CA LEU A 206 -21.06 -30.93 0.37
C LEU A 206 -21.74 -31.50 -0.89
N SER A 207 -22.90 -30.94 -1.24
CA SER A 207 -23.73 -31.40 -2.35
C SER A 207 -23.73 -30.38 -3.48
N PRO A 208 -23.15 -30.71 -4.66
CA PRO A 208 -23.15 -29.86 -5.86
C PRO A 208 -24.50 -29.60 -6.52
N SER A 209 -25.58 -29.89 -5.82
CA SER A 209 -26.96 -29.68 -6.28
C SER A 209 -27.82 -29.00 -5.20
N ASP A 210 -27.20 -28.58 -4.09
CA ASP A 210 -27.86 -27.93 -2.97
C ASP A 210 -27.21 -26.57 -2.67
N LYS A 211 -27.64 -25.56 -3.41
CA LYS A 211 -27.23 -24.16 -3.26
C LYS A 211 -27.28 -23.62 -1.82
N SER A 212 -28.11 -24.20 -0.96
CA SER A 212 -28.26 -23.71 0.41
C SER A 212 -27.06 -24.06 1.30
N ASP A 213 -26.30 -25.10 0.95
CA ASP A 213 -25.19 -25.56 1.77
C ASP A 213 -23.96 -24.64 1.67
N GLY A 214 -23.79 -23.85 0.59
CA GLY A 214 -22.78 -22.81 0.48
C GLY A 214 -22.82 -21.76 1.60
N ASN A 215 -24.03 -21.40 2.05
CA ASN A 215 -24.25 -20.51 3.21
C ASN A 215 -24.23 -21.25 4.55
N GLY A 216 -24.21 -22.58 4.54
CA GLY A 216 -24.04 -23.39 5.73
C GLY A 216 -22.64 -23.20 6.33
N THR A 217 -22.50 -23.45 7.64
CA THR A 217 -21.24 -23.23 8.37
C THR A 217 -20.58 -24.55 8.79
N ARG A 218 -20.99 -25.67 8.18
CA ARG A 218 -20.56 -27.02 8.56
C ARG A 218 -19.04 -27.19 8.59
N LEU A 219 -18.31 -26.47 7.72
CA LEU A 219 -16.86 -26.61 7.59
C LEU A 219 -16.06 -25.71 8.54
N SER A 220 -16.70 -24.80 9.29
CA SER A 220 -16.03 -23.91 10.24
C SER A 220 -16.67 -23.96 11.63
N LYS A 221 -15.85 -24.05 12.68
CA LYS A 221 -16.33 -24.00 14.07
C LYS A 221 -16.56 -22.55 14.54
N GLU A 222 -15.97 -21.61 13.82
CA GLU A 222 -15.98 -20.17 14.06
C GLU A 222 -17.20 -19.50 13.42
N GLY A 223 -17.93 -20.23 12.57
CA GLY A 223 -19.17 -19.76 11.95
C GLY A 223 -19.00 -19.19 10.54
N TYR A 224 -17.84 -19.39 9.90
CA TYR A 224 -17.68 -19.05 8.48
C TYR A 224 -18.54 -19.96 7.60
N THR A 225 -19.14 -19.38 6.58
CA THR A 225 -19.85 -20.10 5.52
C THR A 225 -18.90 -21.02 4.77
N ASN A 226 -19.44 -22.08 4.17
CA ASN A 226 -18.65 -23.00 3.36
C ASN A 226 -18.02 -22.28 2.16
N LEU A 227 -18.68 -21.26 1.61
CA LEU A 227 -18.13 -20.37 0.59
C LEU A 227 -16.90 -19.60 1.11
N GLU A 228 -16.97 -19.01 2.30
CA GLU A 228 -15.82 -18.32 2.90
C GLU A 228 -14.65 -19.28 3.17
N VAL A 229 -14.92 -20.51 3.61
CA VAL A 229 -13.88 -21.54 3.77
C VAL A 229 -13.23 -21.90 2.43
N TRP A 230 -14.03 -22.02 1.36
CA TRP A 230 -13.52 -22.24 0.01
C TRP A 230 -12.62 -21.08 -0.45
N LEU A 231 -13.12 -19.85 -0.39
CA LEU A 231 -12.37 -18.65 -0.79
C LEU A 231 -11.07 -18.50 0.03
N HIS A 232 -11.11 -18.81 1.32
CA HIS A 232 -9.92 -18.81 2.16
C HIS A 232 -8.90 -19.88 1.75
N SER A 233 -9.34 -21.07 1.35
CA SER A 233 -8.44 -22.12 0.86
C SER A 233 -7.69 -21.72 -0.41
N LEU A 234 -8.36 -20.99 -1.31
CA LEU A 234 -7.74 -20.43 -2.52
C LEU A 234 -6.66 -19.40 -2.20
N ALA A 235 -6.86 -18.59 -1.14
CA ALA A 235 -5.84 -17.64 -0.69
C ALA A 235 -4.60 -18.36 -0.11
N ARG A 236 -4.81 -19.41 0.69
CA ARG A 236 -3.72 -20.19 1.30
C ARG A 236 -2.83 -20.91 0.30
N GLU A 237 -3.39 -21.42 -0.80
CA GLU A 237 -2.59 -22.05 -1.87
C GLU A 237 -1.53 -21.10 -2.46
N ASN A 238 -1.75 -19.79 -2.41
CA ASN A 238 -0.80 -18.79 -2.91
C ASN A 238 0.20 -18.31 -1.85
N HIS A 239 0.00 -18.71 -0.58
CA HIS A 239 0.80 -18.24 0.55
C HIS A 239 1.06 -19.37 1.56
N PRO A 240 1.98 -20.32 1.27
CA PRO A 240 2.22 -21.51 2.10
C PRO A 240 2.76 -21.22 3.52
N ASN A 241 3.07 -19.97 3.85
CA ASN A 241 3.68 -19.56 5.13
C ASN A 241 2.70 -18.96 6.14
N TYR A 242 1.39 -18.92 5.87
CA TYR A 242 0.39 -18.58 6.88
C TYR A 242 -0.09 -19.85 7.59
N ASN A 243 0.43 -20.07 8.80
CA ASN A 243 -0.10 -20.99 9.81
C ASN A 243 -0.67 -20.18 10.97
#